data_AF-A0A2S0JWV6-F1
#
_entry.id   AF-A0A2S0JWV6-F1
#
_cell.length_a   1.000
_cell.length_b   1.000
_cell.length_c   1.000
_cell.angle_alpha   90.00
_cell.angle_beta   90.00
_cell.angle_gamma   90.00
#
_symmetry.space_group_name_H-M   'P 1'
#
loop_
_entity.id
_entity.type
_entity.pdbx_description
1 polymer ?
#
loop_
_entity_poly.entity_id
_entity_poly.type
_entity_poly.pdbx_seq_one_letter_code
_entity_poly.pdbx_strand_id
1 'polypeptide(L)' 'MSNILREYNKDGYHVIEYTKDGATASAIAHVLINEVVPEPTPIEPQPTVEEMQAQTLLNTEYLVSRSELGLGGN' A
#
# COMPACT_ATOMS: atom_id res chain seq x y z
N MET A 1 40.51 -10.51 -7.70
CA MET A 1 39.14 -10.02 -7.42
C MET A 1 38.15 -11.04 -7.96
N SER A 2 36.98 -11.18 -7.35
CA SER A 2 35.90 -12.04 -7.86
C SER A 2 34.87 -11.18 -8.61
N ASN A 3 34.29 -11.72 -9.68
CA ASN A 3 33.22 -11.10 -10.47
C ASN A 3 31.94 -11.95 -10.38
N ILE A 4 30.79 -11.40 -10.78
CA ILE A 4 29.53 -12.15 -10.86
C ILE A 4 29.57 -13.03 -12.12
N LEU A 5 29.32 -14.33 -11.95
CA LEU A 5 29.17 -15.31 -13.02
C LEU A 5 27.70 -15.40 -13.45
N ARG A 6 26.80 -15.58 -12.48
CA ARG A 6 25.35 -15.74 -12.68
C ARG A 6 24.57 -15.18 -11.49
N GLU A 7 23.37 -14.69 -11.78
CA GLU A 7 22.43 -14.14 -10.80
C GLU A 7 21.02 -14.60 -11.18
N TYR A 8 20.29 -15.22 -10.24
CA TYR A 8 18.97 -15.79 -10.51
C TYR A 8 18.15 -15.98 -9.23
N ASN A 9 16.84 -16.11 -9.37
CA ASN A 9 15.95 -16.46 -8.27
C ASN A 9 15.64 -17.97 -8.30
N LYS A 10 15.75 -18.64 -7.16
CA LYS A 10 15.47 -20.07 -7.01
C LYS A 10 14.99 -20.38 -5.60
N ASP A 11 13.89 -21.12 -5.50
CA ASP A 11 13.34 -21.65 -4.23
C ASP A 11 13.14 -20.57 -3.14
N GLY A 12 12.72 -19.35 -3.53
CA GLY A 12 12.52 -18.23 -2.59
C GLY A 12 13.81 -17.50 -2.20
N TYR A 13 14.94 -17.80 -2.84
CA TYR A 13 16.21 -17.12 -2.66
C TYR A 13 16.63 -16.38 -3.94
N HIS A 14 17.26 -15.23 -3.74
CA HIS A 14 18.08 -14.56 -4.74
C HIS A 14 19.50 -15.10 -4.62
N VAL A 15 19.97 -15.77 -5.67
CA VAL A 15 21.23 -16.51 -5.70
C VAL A 15 22.23 -15.78 -6.59
N ILE A 16 23.43 -15.54 -6.06
CA ILE A 16 24.54 -14.90 -6.78
C ILE A 16 25.74 -15.85 -6.78
N GLU A 17 26.16 -16.29 -7.96
CA GLU A 17 27.37 -17.09 -8.18
C GLU A 17 28.53 -16.17 -8.57
N TYR A 18 29.65 -16.24 -7.84
CA TYR A 18 30.85 -15.46 -8.12
C TYR A 18 31.95 -16.32 -8.75
N THR A 19 32.75 -15.75 -9.65
CA THR A 19 33.88 -16.41 -10.32
C THR A 19 35.17 -15.61 -10.19
N LYS A 20 36.31 -16.32 -10.19
CA LYS A 20 37.65 -15.71 -10.30
C LYS A 20 38.27 -15.91 -11.70
N ASP A 21 37.81 -16.92 -12.44
CA ASP A 21 38.35 -17.37 -13.73
C ASP A 21 37.41 -17.11 -14.92
N GLY A 22 36.18 -16.64 -14.65
CA GLY A 22 35.16 -16.38 -15.67
C GLY A 22 34.34 -17.61 -16.08
N ALA A 23 34.66 -18.81 -15.59
CA ALA A 23 34.03 -20.06 -16.04
C ALA A 23 33.48 -20.90 -14.89
N THR A 24 34.17 -20.90 -13.74
CA THR A 24 33.85 -21.74 -12.59
C THR A 24 33.32 -20.90 -11.44
N ALA A 25 32.25 -21.37 -10.80
CA ALA A 25 31.76 -20.76 -9.56
C ALA A 25 32.78 -21.01 -8.43
N SER A 26 33.21 -19.91 -7.80
CA SER A 26 34.17 -19.88 -6.69
C SER A 26 33.50 -19.59 -5.33
N ALA A 27 32.33 -18.95 -5.34
CA ALA A 27 31.49 -18.72 -4.17
C ALA A 27 30.03 -18.57 -4.61
N ILE A 28 29.09 -18.93 -3.72
CA ILE A 28 27.65 -18.83 -3.98
C ILE A 28 27.00 -18.16 -2.77
N ALA A 29 26.31 -17.05 -3.00
CA ALA A 29 25.51 -16.36 -1.98
C ALA A 29 24.03 -16.68 -2.17
N HIS A 30 23.32 -16.95 -1.07
CA HIS A 30 21.87 -17.14 -1.05
C HIS A 30 21.26 -16.07 -0.14
N VAL A 31 20.43 -15.21 -0.70
CA VAL A 31 19.72 -14.17 0.03
C VAL A 31 18.24 -14.49 -0.01
N LEU A 32 17.58 -14.59 1.15
CA LEU A 32 16.15 -14.85 1.20
C LEU A 32 15.39 -13.70 0.51
N ILE A 33 14.50 -14.03 -0.42
CA ILE A 33 13.61 -13.03 -1.04
C ILE A 33 12.55 -12.71 0.00
N ASN A 34 12.77 -11.63 0.74
CA ASN A 34 11.77 -11.14 1.68
C ASN A 34 10.72 -10.37 0.88
N GLU A 35 9.64 -11.05 0.48
CA GLU A 35 8.47 -10.36 -0.04
C GLU A 35 7.91 -9.47 1.08
N VAL A 36 8.11 -8.16 0.93
CA VAL A 36 7.56 -7.19 1.86
C VAL A 36 6.04 -7.24 1.69
N VAL A 37 5.38 -7.99 2.56
CA VAL A 37 3.92 -7.94 2.68
C VAL A 37 3.57 -6.49 3.02
N PRO A 38 2.81 -5.77 2.17
CA PRO A 38 2.44 -4.40 2.48
C PRO A 38 1.65 -4.40 3.78
N GLU A 39 2.04 -3.51 4.69
CA GLU A 39 1.30 -3.30 5.94
C GLU A 39 -0.14 -2.90 5.59
N PRO A 40 -1.16 -3.46 6.26
CA PRO A 40 -2.54 -3.06 6.00
C PRO A 40 -2.68 -1.56 6.25
N THR A 41 -3.18 -0.83 5.25
CA THR A 41 -3.48 0.59 5.40
C THR A 41 -4.52 0.76 6.51
N PRO A 42 -4.35 1.70 7.45
CA PRO A 42 -5.39 2.02 8.44
C PRO A 42 -6.71 2.32 7.72
N ILE A 43 -7.78 1.61 8.09
CA ILE A 43 -9.11 1.95 7.61
C ILE A 43 -9.71 3.02 8.51
N GLU A 44 -10.17 4.11 7.92
CA GLU A 44 -10.99 5.07 8.65
C GLU A 44 -12.35 4.43 8.94
N PRO A 45 -12.94 4.66 10.14
CA PRO A 45 -14.30 4.21 10.43
C PRO A 45 -15.27 4.81 9.43
N GLN A 46 -16.08 3.97 8.78
CA GLN A 46 -17.21 4.47 8.01
C GLN A 46 -18.34 4.89 8.96
N PRO A 47 -19.08 5.96 8.64
CA PRO A 47 -20.20 6.39 9.46
C PRO A 47 -21.28 5.30 9.52
N THR A 48 -21.92 5.15 10.67
CA THR A 48 -23.06 4.23 10.83
C THR A 48 -24.29 4.78 10.10
N VAL A 49 -25.28 3.91 9.90
CA VAL A 49 -26.58 4.32 9.35
C VAL A 49 -27.24 5.37 10.24
N GLU A 50 -27.14 5.25 11.58
CA GLU A 50 -27.68 6.26 12.48
C GLU A 50 -26.97 7.60 12.32
N GLU A 51 -25.65 7.62 12.17
CA GLU A 51 -24.88 8.84 11.95
C GLU A 51 -25.26 9.51 10.62
N MET A 52 -25.45 8.71 9.56
CA MET A 52 -25.94 9.22 8.27
C MET A 52 -27.36 9.81 8.36
N GLN A 53 -28.25 9.17 9.11
CA GLN A 53 -29.62 9.65 9.32
C GLN A 53 -29.62 10.95 10.14
N ALA A 54 -28.85 11.01 11.21
CA ALA A 54 -28.68 12.23 12.00
C ALA A 54 -28.12 13.39 11.16
N GLN A 55 -27.09 13.13 10.35
CA GLN A 55 -26.52 14.12 9.45
C GLN A 55 -27.54 14.60 8.40
N THR A 56 -28.38 13.68 7.90
CA THR A 56 -29.46 14.04 6.96
C THR A 56 -30.45 15.00 7.61
N LEU A 57 -30.89 14.71 8.83
CA LEU A 57 -31.81 15.58 9.58
C LEU A 57 -31.20 16.98 9.80
N LEU A 58 -29.95 17.03 10.24
CA LEU A 58 -29.22 18.30 10.43
C LEU A 58 -29.10 19.09 9.12
N ASN A 59 -28.77 18.42 8.02
CA ASN A 59 -28.67 19.06 6.71
C ASN A 59 -30.01 19.62 6.24
N THR A 60 -31.11 18.89 6.46
CA THR A 60 -32.45 19.36 6.11
C THR A 60 -32.85 20.58 6.94
N GLU A 61 -32.63 20.56 8.26
CA GLU A 61 -32.90 21.71 9.13
C GLU A 61 -32.12 22.95 8.66
N TYR A 62 -30.82 22.78 8.39
CA TYR A 62 -29.98 23.86 7.88
C TYR A 62 -30.49 24.45 6.55
N LEU A 63 -30.86 23.60 5.59
CA LEU A 63 -31.36 24.03 4.29
C LEU A 63 -32.70 24.76 4.42
N VAL A 64 -33.60 24.26 5.28
CA VAL A 64 -34.89 24.91 5.55
C VAL A 64 -34.66 26.29 6.18
N SER A 65 -33.86 26.38 7.25
CA SER A 65 -33.57 27.66 7.89
C SER A 65 -32.90 28.65 6.94
N ARG A 66 -32.00 28.19 6.06
CA ARG A 66 -31.41 29.05 5.03
C ARG A 66 -32.42 29.55 4.01
N SER A 67 -33.37 28.69 3.62
CA SER A 67 -34.45 29.06 2.71
C SER A 67 -35.38 30.09 3.35
N GLU A 68 -35.73 29.92 4.62
CA GLU A 68 -36.59 30.85 5.38
C GLU A 68 -35.95 32.22 5.56
N LEU A 69 -34.63 32.27 5.72
CA LEU A 69 -33.86 33.52 5.81
C LEU A 69 -33.62 34.20 4.46
N GLY A 70 -34.15 33.65 3.35
CA GLY A 70 -33.95 34.20 2.01
C GLY A 70 -32.50 34.10 1.51
N LEU A 71 -31.68 33.24 2.13
CA LEU A 71 -30.26 33.04 1.79
C LEU A 71 -30.07 31.93 0.75
N GLY A 72 -31.14 31.55 0.06
CA GLY A 72 -31.21 30.50 -0.96
C GLY A 72 -31.16 31.05 -2.39
N GLY A 73 -30.16 31.87 -2.72
CA GLY A 73 -29.97 32.42 -4.06
C GLY A 73 -28.53 32.33 -4.54
N ASN A 74 -28.35 31.89 -5.79
CA ASN A 74 -27.38 32.47 -6.72
C ASN A 74 -28.12 33.47 -7.59
#